data_AF-A0A840MQQ1-F1
#
_entry.id   AF-A0A840MQQ1-F1
#
_cell.length_a   1.000
_cell.length_b   1.000
_cell.length_c   1.000
_cell.angle_alpha   90.00
_cell.angle_beta   90.00
_cell.angle_gamma   90.00
#
_symmetry.space_group_name_H-M   'P 1'
#
loop_
_entity.id
_entity.type
_entity.pdbx_description
1 polymer ?
#
loop_
_entity_poly.entity_id
_entity_poly.type
_entity_poly.pdbx_seq_one_letter_code
_entity_poly.pdbx_strand_id
1 'polypeptide(L)'
;MNAHTQLDNQANVSTATLELLFPSPVIYFDWPDSQALNEALRDVVLQKRETTTGVVKTNRGGWQSDTNLQEWGDPATQQLIARILTLVKEYVIRQIGRDDPAFDSGWKIRAWANVNEKGHFNRTHDHLGRHSFFSGVYYVNVGDIESGHAGGGRTRFEDWTRVAIDTNQNADPLRRDYLMTPRNGRMLMFPASLMHSVEVYGGDTQRITIAFNLYHPGFGVPRLEEFMQQSDWWWTNFRGLMIAKRKLPEKLYALTRIPGQLLARKVENPLSFNAWRRHVSTAVGHATALASERFEARRKGI
;
A
#
# COMPACT_ATOMS: atom_id res chain seq x y z
N MET A 1 16.09 19.04 64.81
CA MET A 1 17.26 19.26 63.93
C MET A 1 16.85 18.87 62.52
N ASN A 2 17.16 19.78 61.59
CA ASN A 2 16.62 19.90 60.23
C ASN A 2 16.87 18.68 59.32
N ALA A 3 15.84 18.30 58.57
CA ALA A 3 15.96 17.57 57.31
C ALA A 3 15.12 18.30 56.23
N HIS A 4 15.40 19.59 56.06
CA HIS A 4 14.97 20.36 54.89
C HIS A 4 16.24 20.84 54.20
N THR A 5 16.73 20.03 53.27
CA THR A 5 17.79 20.50 52.37
C THR A 5 17.63 19.88 51.00
N GLN A 6 17.55 20.77 50.02
CA GLN A 6 17.74 20.60 48.58
C GLN A 6 16.59 20.05 47.73
N LEU A 7 15.68 20.95 47.35
CA LEU A 7 15.02 20.92 46.03
C LEU A 7 15.06 22.30 45.31
N ASP A 8 15.99 23.19 45.64
CA ASP A 8 16.03 24.55 45.05
C ASP A 8 16.98 24.66 43.85
N ASN A 9 16.92 23.70 42.92
CA ASN A 9 17.64 23.83 41.65
C ASN A 9 16.92 23.16 40.47
N GLN A 10 15.59 23.29 40.41
CA GLN A 10 14.83 22.86 39.24
C GLN A 10 14.73 24.01 38.25
N ALA A 11 15.47 23.91 37.13
CA ALA A 11 15.34 24.82 36.01
C ALA A 11 13.87 24.88 35.56
N ASN A 12 13.36 26.08 35.25
CA ASN A 12 12.00 26.24 34.75
C ASN A 12 11.90 25.71 33.31
N VAL A 13 11.52 24.44 33.16
CA VAL A 13 11.36 23.78 31.86
C VAL A 13 10.13 24.26 31.07
N SER A 14 9.31 25.16 31.60
CA SER A 14 8.16 25.72 30.86
C SER A 14 8.56 26.59 29.66
N THR A 15 9.84 27.01 29.59
CA THR A 15 10.39 27.76 28.46
C THR A 15 11.02 26.85 27.39
N ALA A 16 10.87 25.53 27.51
CA ALA A 16 11.38 24.60 26.51
C ALA A 16 10.71 24.81 25.15
N THR A 17 11.50 24.78 24.09
CA THR A 17 11.01 24.86 22.71
C THR A 17 10.60 23.47 22.21
N LEU A 18 9.41 23.37 21.63
CA LEU A 18 8.92 22.19 20.94
C LEU A 18 9.02 22.42 19.43
N GLU A 19 9.83 21.62 18.72
CA GLU A 19 9.98 21.70 17.27
C GLU A 19 9.41 20.47 16.56
N LEU A 20 8.72 20.69 15.44
CA LEU A 20 8.26 19.65 14.54
C LEU A 20 9.25 19.53 13.38
N LEU A 21 10.03 18.45 13.35
CA LEU A 21 11.18 18.35 12.44
C LEU A 21 10.78 18.13 10.98
N PHE A 22 9.90 17.16 10.71
CA PHE A 22 9.62 16.71 9.35
C PHE A 22 8.12 16.50 9.11
N PRO A 23 7.45 17.31 8.27
CA PRO A 23 6.10 17.01 7.81
C PRO A 23 6.12 15.88 6.77
N SER A 24 5.06 15.06 6.72
CA SER A 24 4.88 14.04 5.68
C SER A 24 4.04 14.61 4.53
N PRO A 25 4.65 14.91 3.36
CA PRO A 25 3.91 15.48 2.24
C PRO A 25 2.96 14.45 1.62
N VAL A 26 1.69 14.80 1.47
CA VAL A 26 0.69 13.98 0.76
C VAL A 26 -0.07 14.90 -0.18
N ILE A 27 -0.13 14.56 -1.47
CA ILE A 27 -0.95 15.28 -2.44
C ILE A 27 -2.13 14.41 -2.86
N TYR A 28 -3.28 15.03 -3.08
CA TYR A 28 -4.37 14.38 -3.79
C TYR A 28 -5.06 15.40 -4.69
N PHE A 29 -5.65 14.89 -5.77
CA PHE A 29 -6.37 15.68 -6.75
C PHE A 29 -7.59 14.91 -7.24
N ASP A 30 -8.74 15.59 -7.24
CA ASP A 30 -10.00 15.06 -7.77
C ASP A 30 -10.05 15.38 -9.26
N TRP A 31 -9.70 14.40 -10.11
CA TRP A 31 -9.63 14.64 -11.54
C TRP A 31 -11.02 14.89 -12.14
N PRO A 32 -11.23 15.99 -12.88
CA PRO A 32 -12.50 16.24 -13.54
C PRO A 32 -12.76 15.21 -14.65
N ASP A 33 -14.03 15.11 -15.05
CA ASP A 33 -14.50 14.29 -16.18
C ASP A 33 -14.00 12.83 -16.14
N SER A 34 -13.87 12.29 -14.94
CA SER A 34 -13.30 10.96 -14.72
C SER A 34 -14.27 9.82 -15.01
N GLN A 35 -15.56 10.09 -15.22
CA GLN A 35 -16.57 9.04 -15.39
C GLN A 35 -16.24 8.09 -16.55
N ALA A 36 -16.03 8.62 -17.75
CA ALA A 36 -15.73 7.80 -18.93
C ALA A 36 -14.43 7.00 -18.77
N LEU A 37 -13.38 7.62 -18.19
CA LEU A 37 -12.13 6.94 -17.89
C LEU A 37 -12.32 5.84 -16.84
N ASN A 38 -13.12 6.09 -15.80
CA ASN A 38 -13.39 5.14 -14.73
C ASN A 38 -14.18 3.93 -15.24
N GLU A 39 -15.17 4.13 -16.09
CA GLU A 39 -15.93 3.05 -16.73
C GLU A 39 -15.00 2.18 -17.61
N ALA A 40 -14.19 2.80 -18.46
CA ALA A 40 -13.24 2.08 -19.30
C ALA A 40 -12.18 1.31 -18.46
N LEU A 41 -11.59 1.96 -17.45
CA LEU A 41 -10.64 1.32 -16.55
C LEU A 41 -11.26 0.16 -15.77
N ARG A 42 -12.51 0.31 -15.29
CA ARG A 42 -13.24 -0.76 -14.61
C ARG A 42 -13.35 -1.97 -15.52
N ASP A 43 -13.82 -1.78 -16.75
CA ASP A 43 -14.09 -2.88 -17.67
C ASP A 43 -12.79 -3.63 -18.03
N VAL A 44 -11.70 -2.89 -18.29
CA VAL A 44 -10.36 -3.46 -18.52
C VAL A 44 -9.84 -4.24 -17.32
N VAL A 45 -10.02 -3.70 -16.11
CA VAL A 45 -9.60 -4.38 -14.86
C VAL A 45 -10.40 -5.65 -14.63
N LEU A 46 -11.71 -5.62 -14.83
CA LEU A 46 -12.57 -6.78 -14.67
C LEU A 46 -12.25 -7.86 -15.71
N GLN A 47 -12.02 -7.49 -16.98
CA GLN A 47 -11.56 -8.44 -18.00
C GLN A 47 -10.20 -9.07 -17.63
N LYS A 48 -9.27 -8.29 -17.07
CA LYS A 48 -8.00 -8.81 -16.59
C LYS A 48 -8.17 -9.74 -15.39
N ARG A 49 -9.11 -9.45 -14.49
CA ARG A 49 -9.46 -10.31 -13.35
C ARG A 49 -10.01 -11.67 -13.80
N GLU A 50 -10.83 -11.71 -14.85
CA GLU A 50 -11.36 -12.98 -15.40
C GLU A 50 -10.28 -13.87 -16.01
N THR A 51 -9.23 -13.25 -16.57
CA THR A 51 -8.17 -13.96 -17.29
C THR A 51 -6.95 -14.25 -16.41
N THR A 52 -6.85 -13.65 -15.23
CA THR A 52 -5.68 -13.80 -14.35
C THR A 52 -6.09 -14.02 -12.90
N THR A 53 -5.41 -14.94 -12.23
CA THR A 53 -5.69 -15.25 -10.81
C THR A 53 -5.37 -14.09 -9.86
N GLY A 54 -4.51 -13.17 -10.28
CA GLY A 54 -3.97 -12.13 -9.42
C GLY A 54 -2.85 -12.63 -8.50
N VAL A 55 -2.32 -11.73 -7.69
CA VAL A 55 -1.25 -11.98 -6.73
C VAL A 55 -1.72 -11.66 -5.31
N VAL A 56 -1.08 -12.29 -4.33
CA VAL A 56 -1.29 -11.92 -2.93
C VAL A 56 -0.01 -11.35 -2.34
N LYS A 57 -0.10 -10.08 -1.90
CA LYS A 57 0.94 -9.32 -1.21
C LYS A 57 0.39 -8.88 0.13
N THR A 58 -0.20 -7.69 0.16
CA THR A 58 -0.77 -7.05 1.36
C THR A 58 -2.29 -7.15 1.36
N ASN A 59 -2.90 -7.33 0.19
CA ASN A 59 -4.31 -7.62 -0.02
C ASN A 59 -4.74 -8.88 0.73
N ARG A 60 -5.94 -8.83 1.31
CA ARG A 60 -6.60 -9.90 2.06
C ARG A 60 -8.01 -10.06 1.49
N GLY A 61 -8.31 -11.26 1.01
CA GLY A 61 -9.46 -11.56 0.14
C GLY A 61 -9.35 -10.98 -1.28
N GLY A 62 -9.24 -9.66 -1.41
CA GLY A 62 -9.33 -8.94 -2.69
C GLY A 62 -8.34 -9.38 -3.76
N TRP A 63 -8.72 -9.21 -5.03
CA TRP A 63 -7.87 -9.49 -6.17
C TRP A 63 -6.90 -8.32 -6.40
N GLN A 64 -5.65 -8.64 -6.71
CA GLN A 64 -4.63 -7.68 -7.09
C GLN A 64 -3.95 -8.18 -8.38
N SER A 65 -3.81 -7.34 -9.40
CA SER A 65 -3.08 -7.70 -10.63
C SER A 65 -1.57 -7.76 -10.40
N ASP A 66 -0.83 -8.26 -11.39
CA ASP A 66 0.62 -8.03 -11.44
C ASP A 66 0.93 -6.52 -11.60
N THR A 67 2.18 -6.11 -11.34
CA THR A 67 2.62 -4.71 -11.28
C THR A 67 3.02 -4.13 -12.64
N ASN A 68 2.31 -4.56 -13.69
CA ASN A 68 2.60 -4.22 -15.08
C ASN A 68 1.41 -3.58 -15.83
N LEU A 69 0.50 -2.92 -15.11
CA LEU A 69 -0.69 -2.29 -15.72
C LEU A 69 -0.34 -1.32 -16.85
N GLN A 70 0.78 -0.61 -16.73
CA GLN A 70 1.28 0.28 -17.78
C GLN A 70 1.61 -0.42 -19.11
N GLU A 71 1.74 -1.75 -19.12
CA GLU A 71 2.09 -2.58 -20.27
C GLU A 71 0.86 -3.28 -20.88
N TRP A 72 -0.36 -3.04 -20.38
CA TRP A 72 -1.55 -3.76 -20.83
C TRP A 72 -2.00 -3.36 -22.25
N GLY A 73 -1.47 -2.27 -22.81
CA GLY A 73 -1.76 -1.84 -24.18
C GLY A 73 -3.16 -1.24 -24.37
N ASP A 74 -3.87 -0.92 -23.28
CA ASP A 74 -5.23 -0.37 -23.34
C ASP A 74 -5.23 1.18 -23.27
N PRO A 75 -6.01 1.89 -24.11
CA PRO A 75 -6.05 3.34 -24.10
C PRO A 75 -6.39 3.99 -22.75
N ALA A 76 -7.29 3.39 -21.96
CA ALA A 76 -7.67 3.91 -20.65
C ALA A 76 -6.50 3.80 -19.67
N THR A 77 -5.73 2.69 -19.73
CA THR A 77 -4.52 2.54 -18.93
C THR A 77 -3.47 3.59 -19.29
N GLN A 78 -3.27 3.88 -20.58
CA GLN A 78 -2.33 4.90 -21.02
C GLN A 78 -2.76 6.32 -20.61
N GLN A 79 -4.06 6.63 -20.70
CA GLN A 79 -4.59 7.90 -20.22
C GLN A 79 -4.38 8.08 -18.71
N LEU A 80 -4.57 7.02 -17.91
CA LEU A 80 -4.27 7.06 -16.48
C LEU A 80 -2.77 7.28 -16.21
N ILE A 81 -1.88 6.62 -16.95
CA ILE A 81 -0.43 6.80 -16.82
C ILE A 81 -0.04 8.25 -17.11
N ALA A 82 -0.64 8.90 -18.12
CA ALA A 82 -0.43 10.32 -18.36
C ALA A 82 -0.87 11.19 -17.17
N ARG A 83 -2.05 10.93 -16.59
CA ARG A 83 -2.52 11.63 -15.38
C ARG A 83 -1.56 11.46 -14.19
N ILE A 84 -1.02 10.25 -14.00
CA ILE A 84 -0.03 9.98 -12.94
C ILE A 84 1.24 10.81 -13.15
N LEU A 85 1.73 10.91 -14.39
CA LEU A 85 2.90 11.70 -14.74
C LEU A 85 2.68 13.20 -14.51
N THR A 86 1.48 13.72 -14.80
CA THR A 86 1.13 15.10 -14.46
C THR A 86 1.14 15.35 -12.95
N LEU A 87 0.57 14.44 -12.16
CA LEU A 87 0.53 14.61 -10.70
C LEU A 87 1.92 14.50 -10.06
N VAL A 88 2.80 13.62 -10.56
CA VAL A 88 4.16 13.50 -9.99
C VAL A 88 5.00 14.74 -10.30
N LYS A 89 4.83 15.34 -11.49
CA LYS A 89 5.47 16.63 -11.81
C LYS A 89 5.06 17.69 -10.79
N GLU A 90 3.75 17.87 -10.58
CA GLU A 90 3.22 18.84 -9.62
C GLU A 90 3.72 18.57 -8.19
N TYR A 91 3.74 17.30 -7.78
CA TYR A 91 4.25 16.91 -6.47
C TYR A 91 5.72 17.35 -6.30
N VAL A 92 6.57 17.08 -7.31
CA VAL A 92 7.99 17.44 -7.27
C VAL A 92 8.19 18.95 -7.27
N ILE A 93 7.44 19.70 -8.09
CA ILE A 93 7.49 21.17 -8.12
C ILE A 93 7.22 21.74 -6.73
N ARG A 94 6.19 21.24 -6.03
CA ARG A 94 5.85 21.71 -4.67
C ARG A 94 6.91 21.36 -3.62
N GLN A 95 7.64 20.26 -3.80
CA GLN A 95 8.69 19.85 -2.86
C GLN A 95 9.99 20.63 -3.09
N ILE A 96 10.35 20.89 -4.35
CA ILE A 96 11.62 21.55 -4.71
C ILE A 96 11.47 23.08 -4.78
N GLY A 97 10.25 23.58 -5.02
CA GLY A 97 9.98 25.02 -5.15
C GLY A 97 10.37 25.60 -6.51
N ARG A 98 10.51 24.76 -7.55
CA ARG A 98 10.83 25.19 -8.92
C ARG A 98 10.22 24.26 -9.96
N ASP A 99 9.93 24.79 -11.14
CA ASP A 99 9.57 24.02 -12.33
C ASP A 99 10.81 23.82 -13.20
N ASP A 100 11.00 22.60 -13.71
CA ASP A 100 12.16 22.20 -14.52
C ASP A 100 11.72 21.14 -15.55
N PRO A 101 12.02 21.32 -16.86
CA PRO A 101 11.74 20.30 -17.88
C PRO A 101 12.33 18.92 -17.58
N ALA A 102 13.38 18.82 -16.77
CA ALA A 102 13.94 17.56 -16.31
C ALA A 102 12.92 16.70 -15.52
N PHE A 103 11.84 17.29 -15.01
CA PHE A 103 10.80 16.59 -14.25
C PHE A 103 9.71 15.99 -15.14
N ASP A 104 9.69 16.32 -16.44
CA ASP A 104 8.61 15.94 -17.36
C ASP A 104 8.71 14.50 -17.87
N SER A 105 9.89 13.89 -17.78
CA SER A 105 10.17 12.58 -18.40
C SER A 105 11.07 11.72 -17.52
N GLY A 106 11.46 10.53 -18.00
CA GLY A 106 12.38 9.64 -17.29
C GLY A 106 11.79 8.82 -16.13
N TRP A 107 10.56 9.14 -15.70
CA TRP A 107 9.85 8.39 -14.67
C TRP A 107 9.65 6.93 -15.04
N LYS A 108 9.86 6.06 -14.06
CA LYS A 108 9.63 4.62 -14.15
C LYS A 108 8.47 4.26 -13.23
N ILE A 109 7.45 3.63 -13.79
CA ILE A 109 6.18 3.33 -13.11
C ILE A 109 6.01 1.82 -13.02
N ARG A 110 5.49 1.37 -11.87
CA ARG A 110 4.92 0.04 -11.69
C ARG A 110 3.52 0.20 -11.13
N ALA A 111 2.50 -0.09 -11.93
CA ALA A 111 1.10 0.06 -11.55
C ALA A 111 0.39 -1.30 -11.49
N TRP A 112 -0.59 -1.43 -10.60
CA TRP A 112 -1.43 -2.62 -10.46
C TRP A 112 -2.86 -2.23 -10.09
N ALA A 113 -3.81 -3.03 -10.54
CA ALA A 113 -5.22 -2.88 -10.18
C ALA A 113 -5.56 -3.75 -8.96
N ASN A 114 -6.51 -3.28 -8.15
CA ASN A 114 -7.09 -4.01 -7.04
C ASN A 114 -8.61 -4.02 -7.20
N VAL A 115 -9.24 -5.17 -6.93
CA VAL A 115 -10.69 -5.32 -6.82
C VAL A 115 -11.01 -5.87 -5.43
N ASN A 116 -11.66 -5.04 -4.62
CA ASN A 116 -12.07 -5.33 -3.26
C ASN A 116 -13.60 -5.52 -3.23
N GLU A 117 -14.04 -6.52 -2.50
CA GLU A 117 -15.45 -6.82 -2.19
C GLU A 117 -15.59 -6.70 -0.67
N LYS A 118 -16.81 -6.90 -0.16
CA LYS A 118 -17.09 -6.82 1.26
C LYS A 118 -16.12 -7.66 2.09
N GLY A 119 -15.56 -7.07 3.14
CA GLY A 119 -14.58 -7.71 4.02
C GLY A 119 -13.14 -7.67 3.51
N HIS A 120 -12.88 -7.27 2.27
CA HIS A 120 -11.51 -7.19 1.74
C HIS A 120 -10.77 -5.96 2.25
N PHE A 121 -9.45 -6.08 2.44
CA PHE A 121 -8.60 -5.01 2.97
C PHE A 121 -7.13 -5.20 2.59
N ASN A 122 -6.28 -4.22 2.92
CA ASN A 122 -4.83 -4.36 2.82
C ASN A 122 -4.20 -4.11 4.19
N ARG A 123 -3.31 -5.03 4.61
CA ARG A 123 -2.56 -4.86 5.87
C ARG A 123 -1.62 -3.66 5.79
N THR A 124 -1.23 -3.15 6.96
CA THR A 124 -0.20 -2.13 7.12
C THR A 124 1.10 -2.50 6.40
N HIS A 125 1.59 -1.61 5.54
CA HIS A 125 2.82 -1.78 4.76
C HIS A 125 3.32 -0.46 4.16
N ASP A 126 4.61 -0.42 3.84
CA ASP A 126 5.24 0.64 3.06
C ASP A 126 5.63 0.06 1.68
N HIS A 127 6.16 0.92 0.84
CA HIS A 127 6.69 0.57 -0.47
C HIS A 127 8.18 0.91 -0.58
N LEU A 128 8.93 0.93 0.52
CA LEU A 128 10.36 1.18 0.50
C LEU A 128 11.07 0.17 -0.41
N GLY A 129 11.91 0.68 -1.31
CA GLY A 129 12.75 -0.14 -2.16
C GLY A 129 13.44 0.66 -3.26
N ARG A 130 14.38 0.01 -3.96
CA ARG A 130 15.28 0.60 -4.98
C ARG A 130 14.58 1.39 -6.09
N HIS A 131 13.30 1.11 -6.31
CA HIS A 131 12.54 1.56 -7.47
C HIS A 131 11.16 2.09 -7.03
N SER A 132 11.11 2.83 -5.91
CA SER A 132 9.89 3.41 -5.38
C SER A 132 10.20 4.59 -4.46
N PHE A 133 10.12 5.81 -5.00
CA PHE A 133 10.23 7.06 -4.25
C PHE A 133 8.85 7.53 -3.79
N PHE A 134 7.88 7.40 -4.67
CA PHE A 134 6.49 7.74 -4.42
C PHE A 134 5.59 6.55 -4.65
N SER A 135 4.52 6.50 -3.88
CA SER A 135 3.41 5.58 -4.05
C SER A 135 2.13 6.36 -4.18
N GLY A 136 1.13 5.77 -4.82
CA GLY A 136 -0.15 6.42 -4.99
C GLY A 136 -1.27 5.47 -5.36
N VAL A 137 -2.48 6.01 -5.33
CA VAL A 137 -3.73 5.30 -5.60
C VAL A 137 -4.64 6.20 -6.40
N TYR A 138 -5.14 5.67 -7.52
CA TYR A 138 -6.28 6.22 -8.26
C TYR A 138 -7.54 5.41 -7.94
N TYR A 139 -8.62 6.10 -7.57
CA TYR A 139 -9.89 5.49 -7.19
C TYR A 139 -10.81 5.41 -8.43
N VAL A 140 -10.85 4.24 -9.05
CA VAL A 140 -11.66 3.98 -10.26
C VAL A 140 -13.14 3.85 -9.90
N ASN A 141 -13.43 3.02 -8.90
CA ASN A 141 -14.77 2.82 -8.35
C ASN A 141 -14.64 2.72 -6.82
N VAL A 142 -15.25 3.63 -6.07
CA VAL A 142 -15.24 3.55 -4.60
C VAL A 142 -16.36 2.67 -4.04
N GLY A 143 -17.17 2.06 -4.91
CA GLY A 143 -18.32 1.26 -4.54
C GLY A 143 -19.37 2.11 -3.80
N ASP A 144 -19.85 1.60 -2.67
CA ASP A 144 -20.96 2.22 -1.94
C ASP A 144 -20.52 3.32 -0.94
N ILE A 145 -19.25 3.73 -0.99
CA ILE A 145 -18.67 4.71 -0.05
C ILE A 145 -19.26 6.11 -0.28
N GLU A 146 -19.30 6.58 -1.53
CA GLU A 146 -19.80 7.93 -1.85
C GLU A 146 -21.30 8.08 -1.61
N SER A 147 -22.06 6.99 -1.73
CA SER A 147 -23.50 6.98 -1.45
C SER A 147 -23.81 6.90 0.06
N GLY A 148 -22.78 6.74 0.92
CA GLY A 148 -22.93 6.61 2.36
C GLY A 148 -23.44 5.24 2.84
N HIS A 149 -23.64 4.29 1.92
CA HIS A 149 -24.14 2.96 2.25
C HIS A 149 -23.04 1.99 2.70
N ALA A 150 -21.77 2.39 2.63
CA ALA A 150 -20.64 1.60 3.14
C ALA A 150 -19.65 2.40 3.97
N GLY A 151 -19.22 1.81 5.09
CA GLY A 151 -18.05 2.24 5.84
C GLY A 151 -16.76 1.55 5.36
N GLY A 152 -15.63 2.08 5.82
CA GLY A 152 -14.31 1.50 5.59
C GLY A 152 -13.77 1.71 4.17
N GLY A 153 -12.84 0.85 3.73
CA GLY A 153 -12.17 0.97 2.42
C GLY A 153 -11.35 2.26 2.24
N ARG A 154 -11.13 3.04 3.29
CA ARG A 154 -10.30 4.25 3.26
C ARG A 154 -8.83 3.88 3.26
N THR A 155 -8.00 4.67 2.58
CA THR A 155 -6.55 4.57 2.72
C THR A 155 -6.17 5.25 4.03
N ARG A 156 -5.65 4.46 4.97
CA ARG A 156 -5.28 4.91 6.32
C ARG A 156 -3.77 5.08 6.38
N PHE A 157 -3.32 6.27 6.72
CA PHE A 157 -1.93 6.55 7.05
C PHE A 157 -1.75 6.53 8.56
N GLU A 158 -0.79 5.74 9.03
CA GLU A 158 -0.62 5.45 10.44
C GLU A 158 0.46 6.33 11.05
N ASP A 159 0.18 6.93 12.21
CA ASP A 159 1.18 7.68 12.96
C ASP A 159 2.08 6.73 13.77
N TRP A 160 3.31 6.53 13.29
CA TRP A 160 4.32 5.67 13.91
C TRP A 160 5.31 6.44 14.80
N THR A 161 5.05 7.73 15.10
CA THR A 161 5.93 8.58 15.94
C THR A 161 5.97 8.16 17.41
N ARG A 162 5.03 7.32 17.87
CA ARG A 162 4.86 6.93 19.28
C ARG A 162 4.63 8.11 20.23
N VAL A 163 4.16 9.24 19.70
CA VAL A 163 3.77 10.39 20.53
C VAL A 163 2.58 9.98 21.41
N ALA A 164 2.70 10.25 22.70
CA ALA A 164 1.66 9.94 23.67
C ALA A 164 0.35 10.65 23.33
N ILE A 165 -0.76 9.96 23.56
CA ILE A 165 -2.11 10.49 23.44
C ILE A 165 -2.80 10.38 24.80
N ASP A 166 -3.49 11.44 25.21
CA ASP A 166 -4.39 11.37 26.36
C ASP A 166 -5.66 10.62 25.98
N THR A 167 -5.74 9.35 26.35
CA THR A 167 -6.91 8.51 26.11
C THR A 167 -8.05 8.76 27.09
N ASN A 168 -7.80 9.49 28.18
CA ASN A 168 -8.86 9.87 29.13
C ASN A 168 -9.73 11.00 28.56
N GLN A 169 -9.12 11.93 27.83
CA GLN A 169 -9.84 13.01 27.13
C GLN A 169 -10.44 12.56 25.81
N ASN A 170 -9.78 11.64 25.10
CA ASN A 170 -10.28 11.09 23.86
C ASN A 170 -9.93 9.60 23.76
N ALA A 171 -10.96 8.76 23.91
CA ALA A 171 -10.80 7.31 23.90
C ALA A 171 -10.40 6.72 22.53
N ASP A 172 -10.41 7.49 21.44
CA ASP A 172 -9.97 7.02 20.12
C ASP A 172 -8.42 6.90 20.06
N PRO A 173 -7.89 5.66 20.05
CA PRO A 173 -6.45 5.45 20.01
C PRO A 173 -5.84 5.75 18.63
N LEU A 174 -6.69 5.90 17.59
CA LEU A 174 -6.28 6.11 16.21
C LEU A 174 -6.41 7.57 15.78
N ARG A 175 -6.74 8.48 16.70
CA ARG A 175 -7.01 9.89 16.41
C ARG A 175 -5.85 10.66 15.75
N ARG A 176 -4.64 10.10 15.77
CA ARG A 176 -3.45 10.67 15.11
C ARG A 176 -3.26 10.14 13.68
N ASP A 177 -3.95 9.07 13.32
CA ASP A 177 -3.93 8.53 11.97
C ASP A 177 -4.72 9.43 11.02
N TYR A 178 -4.29 9.44 9.76
CA TYR A 178 -4.97 10.19 8.72
C TYR A 178 -5.75 9.23 7.80
N LEU A 179 -7.05 9.47 7.67
CA LEU A 179 -7.95 8.66 6.86
C LEU A 179 -8.30 9.40 5.57
N MET A 180 -7.69 8.99 4.45
CA MET A 180 -8.03 9.55 3.15
C MET A 180 -9.41 9.04 2.72
N THR A 181 -10.35 9.97 2.56
CA THR A 181 -11.69 9.67 2.03
C THR A 181 -11.61 9.36 0.53
N PRO A 182 -11.96 8.13 0.09
CA PRO A 182 -12.01 7.76 -1.32
C PRO A 182 -13.07 8.57 -2.07
N ARG A 183 -12.76 8.97 -3.29
CA ARG A 183 -13.74 9.52 -4.25
C ARG A 183 -13.48 9.01 -5.65
N ASN A 184 -14.52 8.79 -6.44
CA ASN A 184 -14.36 8.38 -7.83
C ASN A 184 -13.56 9.44 -8.61
N GLY A 185 -12.47 9.02 -9.27
CA GLY A 185 -11.57 9.92 -9.99
C GLY A 185 -10.51 10.63 -9.13
N ARG A 186 -10.52 10.45 -7.80
CA ARG A 186 -9.43 10.95 -6.94
C ARG A 186 -8.14 10.20 -7.25
N MET A 187 -7.04 10.94 -7.32
CA MET A 187 -5.68 10.41 -7.32
C MET A 187 -4.96 10.91 -6.08
N LEU A 188 -4.33 10.01 -5.35
CA LEU A 188 -3.53 10.26 -4.15
C LEU A 188 -2.07 9.88 -4.46
N MET A 189 -1.11 10.67 -3.98
CA MET A 189 0.32 10.37 -4.06
C MET A 189 1.05 10.83 -2.78
N PHE A 190 2.00 10.00 -2.33
CA PHE A 190 2.70 10.16 -1.05
C PHE A 190 4.09 9.49 -1.10
N PRO A 191 5.01 9.81 -0.17
CA PRO A 191 6.31 9.14 -0.05
C PRO A 191 6.12 7.64 0.13
N ALA A 192 6.86 6.83 -0.62
CA ALA A 192 6.78 5.37 -0.54
C ALA A 192 7.11 4.83 0.87
N SER A 193 7.77 5.61 1.71
CA SER A 193 8.10 5.31 3.11
C SER A 193 6.93 5.44 4.08
N LEU A 194 5.84 6.12 3.68
CA LEU A 194 4.76 6.45 4.61
C LEU A 194 3.92 5.20 4.93
N MET A 195 3.82 4.90 6.23
CA MET A 195 3.09 3.73 6.69
C MET A 195 1.60 3.84 6.41
N HIS A 196 1.04 2.85 5.71
CA HIS A 196 -0.37 2.86 5.40
C HIS A 196 -0.99 1.47 5.31
N SER A 197 -2.31 1.44 5.47
CA SER A 197 -3.19 0.29 5.28
C SER A 197 -4.43 0.71 4.48
N VAL A 198 -5.23 -0.27 4.06
CA VAL A 198 -6.58 -0.01 3.54
C VAL A 198 -7.55 -0.67 4.51
N GLU A 199 -8.51 0.10 5.01
CA GLU A 199 -9.52 -0.42 5.92
C GLU A 199 -10.37 -1.53 5.27
N VAL A 200 -10.97 -2.35 6.11
CA VAL A 200 -11.96 -3.35 5.69
C VAL A 200 -13.10 -2.65 4.97
N TYR A 201 -13.33 -3.02 3.71
CA TYR A 201 -14.39 -2.45 2.91
C TYR A 201 -15.74 -3.07 3.29
N GLY A 202 -16.73 -2.24 3.61
CA GLY A 202 -18.04 -2.69 4.10
C GLY A 202 -19.16 -2.77 3.06
N GLY A 203 -18.93 -2.32 1.83
CA GLY A 203 -19.97 -2.24 0.79
C GLY A 203 -20.19 -3.55 0.04
N ASP A 204 -21.34 -3.63 -0.64
CA ASP A 204 -21.77 -4.81 -1.39
C ASP A 204 -21.37 -4.71 -2.87
N THR A 205 -21.14 -3.51 -3.39
CA THR A 205 -20.58 -3.29 -4.73
C THR A 205 -19.05 -3.30 -4.71
N GLN A 206 -18.43 -3.72 -5.82
CA GLN A 206 -16.96 -3.81 -5.91
C GLN A 206 -16.28 -2.43 -5.81
N ARG A 207 -15.26 -2.34 -4.97
CA ARG A 207 -14.34 -1.20 -4.90
C ARG A 207 -13.10 -1.50 -5.74
N ILE A 208 -12.82 -0.65 -6.73
CA ILE A 208 -11.73 -0.81 -7.70
C ILE A 208 -10.77 0.37 -7.58
N THR A 209 -9.50 0.05 -7.41
CA THR A 209 -8.42 1.04 -7.32
C THR A 209 -7.25 0.63 -8.18
N ILE A 210 -6.50 1.60 -8.69
CA ILE A 210 -5.22 1.36 -9.34
C ILE A 210 -4.14 2.00 -8.48
N ALA A 211 -3.30 1.18 -7.89
CA ALA A 211 -2.16 1.62 -7.10
C ALA A 211 -0.90 1.62 -7.97
N PHE A 212 0.06 2.47 -7.63
CA PHE A 212 1.27 2.62 -8.41
C PHE A 212 2.46 3.06 -7.56
N ASN A 213 3.65 2.70 -8.02
CA ASN A 213 4.92 3.17 -7.51
C ASN A 213 5.70 3.88 -8.61
N LEU A 214 6.36 4.99 -8.27
CA LEU A 214 7.21 5.75 -9.17
C LEU A 214 8.61 5.93 -8.62
N TYR A 215 9.59 5.94 -9.51
CA TYR A 215 10.92 6.50 -9.23
C TYR A 215 11.49 7.16 -10.49
N HIS A 216 12.45 8.05 -10.31
CA HIS A 216 13.16 8.70 -11.40
C HIS A 216 14.66 8.38 -11.27
N PRO A 217 15.33 7.74 -12.25
CA PRO A 217 16.74 7.37 -12.13
C PRO A 217 17.69 8.53 -11.90
N GLY A 218 17.32 9.74 -12.34
CA GLY A 218 18.10 10.96 -12.13
C GLY A 218 17.86 11.65 -10.77
N PHE A 219 16.95 11.15 -9.93
CA PHE A 219 16.72 11.71 -8.60
C PHE A 219 17.31 10.79 -7.53
N GLY A 220 17.99 11.37 -6.54
CA GLY A 220 18.47 10.67 -5.34
C GLY A 220 17.55 10.94 -4.14
N VAL A 221 17.31 9.91 -3.32
CA VAL A 221 16.63 10.05 -2.02
C VAL A 221 17.63 9.66 -0.92
N PRO A 222 18.29 10.64 -0.25
CA PRO A 222 19.51 10.41 0.53
C PRO A 222 19.44 9.32 1.61
N ARG A 223 18.28 9.12 2.25
CA ARG A 223 18.11 8.09 3.30
C ARG A 223 17.52 6.77 2.82
N LEU A 224 16.95 6.73 1.61
CA LEU A 224 16.39 5.48 1.06
C LEU A 224 17.51 4.50 0.71
N GLU A 225 18.61 5.01 0.17
CA GLU A 225 19.78 4.20 -0.18
C GLU A 225 20.43 3.56 1.04
N GLU A 226 20.54 4.29 2.15
CA GLU A 226 21.08 3.75 3.41
C GLU A 226 20.21 2.62 3.99
N PHE A 227 18.88 2.79 4.06
CA PHE A 227 17.98 1.71 4.49
C PHE A 227 18.08 0.46 3.61
N MET A 228 18.36 0.65 2.31
CA MET A 228 18.60 -0.46 1.39
C MET A 228 19.98 -1.12 1.56
N GLN A 229 20.97 -0.39 2.05
CA GLN A 229 22.31 -0.91 2.35
C GLN A 229 22.38 -1.55 3.74
N GLN A 230 21.52 -1.14 4.68
CA GLN A 230 21.45 -1.65 6.05
C GLN A 230 20.87 -3.08 6.19
N SER A 231 20.51 -3.76 5.10
CA SER A 231 20.24 -5.19 5.17
C SER A 231 21.55 -5.95 5.37
N ASP A 232 21.92 -6.17 6.64
CA ASP A 232 23.12 -6.94 7.02
C ASP A 232 23.21 -8.25 6.23
N TRP A 233 24.43 -8.69 5.91
CA TRP A 233 24.67 -9.88 5.10
C TRP A 233 23.87 -11.10 5.60
N TRP A 234 23.75 -11.26 6.92
CA TRP A 234 22.93 -12.31 7.53
C TRP A 234 21.43 -12.14 7.28
N TRP A 235 20.90 -10.93 7.35
CA TRP A 235 19.52 -10.65 6.98
C TRP A 235 19.30 -10.88 5.48
N THR A 236 20.19 -10.39 4.63
CA THR A 236 20.08 -10.54 3.17
C THR A 236 20.12 -12.01 2.74
N ASN A 237 21.01 -12.81 3.34
CA ASN A 237 21.24 -14.20 2.92
C ASN A 237 20.42 -15.23 3.73
N PHE A 238 20.07 -14.95 4.98
CA PHE A 238 19.45 -15.92 5.91
C PHE A 238 18.13 -15.46 6.52
N ARG A 239 17.50 -14.37 6.04
CA ARG A 239 16.15 -13.95 6.47
C ARG A 239 15.15 -15.10 6.50
N GLY A 240 15.19 -15.98 5.49
CA GLY A 240 14.31 -17.15 5.42
C GLY A 240 14.47 -18.09 6.62
N LEU A 241 15.71 -18.29 7.10
CA LEU A 241 16.06 -19.12 8.25
C LEU A 241 15.68 -18.42 9.57
N MET A 242 15.93 -17.12 9.66
CA MET A 242 15.65 -16.29 10.84
C MET A 242 14.16 -16.23 11.19
N ILE A 243 13.30 -16.15 10.17
CA ILE A 243 11.84 -16.12 10.37
C ILE A 243 11.25 -17.55 10.34
N ALA A 244 12.06 -18.59 10.07
CA ALA A 244 11.59 -19.96 9.89
C ALA A 244 10.83 -20.46 11.12
N LYS A 245 11.37 -20.33 12.34
CA LYS A 245 10.69 -20.79 13.56
C LYS A 245 9.29 -20.16 13.73
N ARG A 246 9.14 -18.88 13.40
CA ARG A 246 7.86 -18.14 13.49
C ARG A 246 6.89 -18.50 12.36
N LYS A 247 7.42 -18.77 11.17
CA LYS A 247 6.66 -19.03 9.94
C LYS A 247 6.43 -20.51 9.64
N LEU A 248 7.12 -21.43 10.31
CA LEU A 248 7.05 -22.87 10.04
C LEU A 248 5.63 -23.43 10.18
N PRO A 249 4.86 -23.13 11.25
CA PRO A 249 3.49 -23.60 11.37
C PRO A 249 2.57 -23.03 10.27
N GLU A 250 2.75 -21.75 9.93
CA GLU A 250 2.03 -21.07 8.85
C GLU A 250 2.37 -21.72 7.49
N LYS A 251 3.64 -22.01 7.23
CA LYS A 251 4.10 -22.66 5.99
C LYS A 251 3.62 -24.11 5.87
N LEU A 252 3.67 -24.89 6.95
CA LEU A 252 3.15 -26.27 6.96
C LEU A 252 1.65 -26.28 6.67
N TYR A 253 0.89 -25.36 7.28
CA TYR A 253 -0.53 -25.22 6.96
C TYR A 253 -0.75 -24.76 5.53
N ALA A 254 0.06 -23.83 4.99
CA ALA A 254 -0.01 -23.44 3.59
C ALA A 254 0.18 -24.63 2.64
N LEU A 255 1.13 -25.53 2.91
CA LEU A 255 1.34 -26.74 2.10
C LEU A 255 0.07 -27.59 1.96
N THR A 256 -0.70 -27.74 3.04
CA THR A 256 -1.97 -28.50 3.01
C THR A 256 -3.05 -27.87 2.12
N ARG A 257 -2.92 -26.58 1.78
CA ARG A 257 -3.89 -25.82 0.96
C ARG A 257 -3.49 -25.73 -0.50
N ILE A 258 -2.21 -25.99 -0.85
CA ILE A 258 -1.71 -25.90 -2.23
C ILE A 258 -2.51 -26.76 -3.21
N PRO A 259 -2.82 -28.05 -2.94
CA PRO A 259 -3.56 -28.88 -3.89
C PRO A 259 -4.92 -28.28 -4.25
N GLY A 260 -5.66 -27.78 -3.26
CA GLY A 260 -6.94 -27.09 -3.49
C GLY A 260 -6.78 -25.81 -4.31
N GLN A 261 -5.73 -25.03 -4.07
CA GLN A 261 -5.46 -23.81 -4.85
C GLN A 261 -5.00 -24.10 -6.29
N LEU A 262 -4.34 -25.24 -6.53
CA LEU A 262 -3.98 -25.69 -7.88
C LEU A 262 -5.20 -26.13 -8.68
N LEU A 263 -6.10 -26.89 -8.05
CA LEU A 263 -7.31 -27.44 -8.68
C LEU A 263 -8.41 -26.39 -8.90
N ALA A 264 -8.44 -25.36 -8.07
CA ALA A 264 -9.43 -24.28 -8.19
C ALA A 264 -9.22 -23.38 -9.42
N ARG A 265 -8.21 -23.65 -10.28
CA ARG A 265 -7.75 -22.71 -11.32
C ARG A 265 -7.35 -23.43 -12.60
N LYS A 266 -7.60 -22.78 -13.74
CA LYS A 266 -7.11 -23.23 -15.06
C LYS A 266 -5.74 -22.63 -15.33
N VAL A 267 -4.87 -23.39 -15.98
CA VAL A 267 -3.58 -22.89 -16.47
C VAL A 267 -3.83 -22.13 -17.79
N GLU A 268 -3.39 -20.86 -17.88
CA GLU A 268 -3.55 -20.01 -19.08
C GLU A 268 -3.11 -20.72 -20.37
N ASN A 269 -1.94 -21.37 -20.33
CA ASN A 269 -1.43 -22.20 -21.40
C ASN A 269 -0.78 -23.46 -20.79
N PRO A 270 -1.47 -24.62 -20.81
CA PRO A 270 -0.98 -25.84 -20.18
C PRO A 270 0.30 -26.40 -20.82
N LEU A 271 0.61 -25.99 -22.06
CA LEU A 271 1.82 -26.40 -22.78
C LEU A 271 3.02 -25.48 -22.48
N SER A 272 2.81 -24.33 -21.86
CA SER A 272 3.89 -23.41 -21.50
C SER A 272 4.43 -23.72 -20.11
N PHE A 273 5.69 -24.13 -20.04
CA PHE A 273 6.40 -24.31 -18.76
C PHE A 273 6.36 -23.03 -17.91
N ASN A 274 6.49 -21.86 -18.53
CA ASN A 274 6.41 -20.58 -17.84
C ASN A 274 5.00 -20.32 -17.26
N ALA A 275 3.94 -20.65 -18.01
CA ALA A 275 2.57 -20.54 -17.50
C ALA A 275 2.33 -21.52 -16.34
N TRP A 276 2.85 -22.75 -16.43
CA TRP A 276 2.78 -23.73 -15.34
C TRP A 276 3.54 -23.27 -14.09
N ARG A 277 4.74 -22.71 -14.27
CA ARG A 277 5.54 -22.14 -13.17
C ARG A 277 4.81 -20.98 -12.49
N ARG A 278 4.19 -20.09 -13.27
CA ARG A 278 3.35 -19.01 -12.74
C ARG A 278 2.15 -19.58 -11.98
N HIS A 279 1.45 -20.55 -12.54
CA HIS A 279 0.29 -21.20 -11.92
C HIS A 279 0.62 -21.77 -10.53
N VAL A 280 1.71 -22.54 -10.43
CA VAL A 280 2.19 -23.10 -9.16
C VAL A 280 2.59 -22.00 -8.18
N SER A 281 3.37 -21.03 -8.65
CA SER A 281 3.79 -19.89 -7.82
C SER A 281 2.58 -19.14 -7.24
N THR A 282 1.54 -18.94 -8.03
CA THR A 282 0.31 -18.28 -7.58
C THR A 282 -0.50 -19.15 -6.63
N ALA A 283 -0.56 -20.47 -6.84
CA ALA A 283 -1.20 -21.40 -5.90
C ALA A 283 -0.52 -21.40 -4.53
N VAL A 284 0.82 -21.42 -4.52
CA VAL A 284 1.63 -21.29 -3.30
C VAL A 284 1.40 -19.94 -2.62
N GLY A 285 1.37 -18.85 -3.38
CA GLY A 285 1.12 -17.50 -2.85
C GLY A 285 -0.22 -17.39 -2.12
N HIS A 286 -1.31 -17.87 -2.73
CA HIS A 286 -2.63 -17.87 -2.10
C HIS A 286 -2.73 -18.81 -0.90
N ALA A 287 -2.17 -20.02 -1.00
CA ALA A 287 -2.16 -20.95 0.12
C ALA A 287 -1.42 -20.35 1.33
N THR A 288 -0.31 -19.64 1.07
CA THR A 288 0.43 -18.91 2.09
C THR A 288 -0.37 -17.73 2.66
N ALA A 289 -1.14 -17.03 1.83
CA ALA A 289 -2.01 -15.95 2.28
C ALA A 289 -3.13 -16.43 3.22
N LEU A 290 -3.84 -17.49 2.83
CA LEU A 290 -4.87 -18.14 3.65
C LEU A 290 -4.30 -18.63 4.98
N ALA A 291 -3.08 -19.16 4.97
CA ALA A 291 -2.37 -19.52 6.19
C ALA A 291 -2.10 -18.28 7.06
N SER A 292 -1.59 -17.21 6.46
CA SER A 292 -1.34 -15.94 7.15
C SER A 292 -2.60 -15.40 7.82
N GLU A 293 -3.72 -15.34 7.09
CA GLU A 293 -5.02 -14.89 7.60
C GLU A 293 -5.48 -15.71 8.81
N ARG A 294 -5.45 -17.05 8.71
CA ARG A 294 -5.83 -17.94 9.82
C ARG A 294 -4.98 -17.74 11.06
N PHE A 295 -3.66 -17.61 10.89
CA PHE A 295 -2.76 -17.44 12.02
C PHE A 295 -2.80 -16.03 12.60
N GLU A 296 -3.15 -15.01 11.81
CA GLU A 296 -3.43 -13.67 12.32
C GLU A 296 -4.74 -13.61 13.12
N ALA A 297 -5.81 -14.26 12.65
CA ALA A 297 -7.06 -14.37 13.41
C ALA A 297 -6.82 -15.00 14.79
N ARG A 298 -6.10 -16.14 14.84
CA ARG A 298 -5.68 -16.78 16.09
C ARG A 298 -4.89 -15.88 17.02
N ARG A 299 -3.97 -15.04 16.50
CA ARG A 299 -3.19 -14.11 17.34
C ARG A 299 -4.04 -12.98 17.90
N LYS A 300 -5.13 -12.61 17.23
CA LYS A 300 -6.07 -11.57 17.66
C LYS A 300 -7.17 -12.13 18.59
N GLY A 301 -7.15 -13.42 18.93
CA GLY A 301 -8.14 -14.05 19.79
C GLY A 301 -9.51 -14.27 19.12
N ILE A 302 -9.54 -14.29 17.78
CA ILE A 302 -10.73 -14.54 16.95
C ILE A 302 -10.72 -15.99 16.46
#